data_AF-A0A7C1FH46-F1
#
_entry.id   AF-A0A7C1FH46-F1
#
_cell.length_a   1.000
_cell.length_b   1.000
_cell.length_c   1.000
_cell.angle_alpha   90.00
_cell.angle_beta   90.00
_cell.angle_gamma   90.00
#
_symmetry.space_group_name_H-M   'P 1'
#
loop_
_entity.id
_entity.type
_entity.pdbx_description
1 polymer ?
#
loop_
_entity_poly.entity_id
_entity_poly.type
_entity_poly.pdbx_seq_one_letter_code
_entity_poly.pdbx_strand_id
1 'polypeptide(L)'
;SLYAANNIAKGIQRLARRGEAGLAGIICNSAGDEAFERRVLTAFAAALGTELVATVPRSPVIQACEVEGRTVLEHSPHSQEAEVFRALASQILARHTRVIPTPIEDMSELEALYRRHLA
;
A
#
# COMPACT_ATOMS: atom_id res chain seq x y z
N SER A 1 -8.29 -3.80 -2.66
CA SER A 1 -8.11 -5.26 -2.72
C SER A 1 -6.83 -5.60 -3.49
N LEU A 2 -6.24 -6.78 -3.26
CA LEU A 2 -5.04 -7.25 -3.99
C LEU A 2 -5.24 -7.31 -5.50
N TYR A 3 -6.42 -7.78 -5.94
CA TYR A 3 -6.82 -7.81 -7.35
C TYR A 3 -6.73 -6.43 -8.01
N ALA A 4 -7.28 -5.40 -7.36
CA ALA A 4 -7.23 -4.03 -7.87
C ALA A 4 -5.79 -3.50 -7.94
N ALA A 5 -4.99 -3.75 -6.90
CA ALA A 5 -3.58 -3.37 -6.87
C ALA A 5 -2.79 -4.05 -8.01
N ASN A 6 -3.05 -5.33 -8.27
CA ASN A 6 -2.42 -6.08 -9.36
C ASN A 6 -2.84 -5.52 -10.74
N ASN A 7 -4.11 -5.15 -10.92
CA ASN A 7 -4.58 -4.52 -12.15
C ASN A 7 -3.94 -3.14 -12.38
N ILE A 8 -3.76 -2.34 -11.33
CA ILE A 8 -3.01 -1.08 -11.40
C ILE A 8 -1.56 -1.35 -11.80
N ALA A 9 -0.92 -2.37 -11.22
CA ALA A 9 0.44 -2.77 -11.59
C ALA A 9 0.55 -3.17 -13.09
N LYS A 10 -0.45 -3.86 -13.65
CA LYS A 10 -0.55 -4.13 -15.11
C LYS A 10 -0.60 -2.84 -15.92
N GLY A 11 -1.37 -1.84 -15.46
CA GLY A 11 -1.38 -0.51 -16.07
C GLY A 11 -0.02 0.18 -16.05
N ILE A 12 0.64 0.20 -14.88
CA ILE A 12 1.98 0.78 -14.71
C ILE A 12 2.99 0.08 -15.61
N GLN A 13 3.00 -1.26 -15.67
CA GLN A 13 3.91 -2.01 -16.53
C GLN A 13 3.79 -1.63 -18.01
N ARG A 14 2.55 -1.40 -18.50
CA ARG A 14 2.31 -0.96 -19.89
C ARG A 14 2.84 0.45 -20.14
N LEU A 15 2.66 1.37 -19.20
CA LEU A 15 3.14 2.76 -19.30
C LEU A 15 4.66 2.86 -19.16
N ALA A 16 5.26 2.04 -18.29
CA ALA A 16 6.70 2.02 -18.05
C ALA A 16 7.53 1.68 -19.30
N ARG A 17 6.97 0.91 -20.23
CA ARG A 17 7.60 0.63 -21.54
C ARG A 17 7.85 1.88 -22.38
N ARG A 18 7.12 2.98 -22.11
CA ARG A 18 7.28 4.29 -22.75
C ARG A 18 8.21 5.22 -21.96
N GLY A 19 8.75 4.77 -20.82
CA GLY A 19 9.64 5.55 -19.94
C GLY A 19 8.91 6.47 -18.95
N GLU A 20 7.57 6.47 -18.94
CA GLU A 20 6.76 7.52 -18.29
C GLU A 20 6.36 7.19 -16.84
N ALA A 21 6.44 5.93 -16.41
CA ALA A 21 5.88 5.49 -15.13
C ALA A 21 6.69 4.35 -14.47
N GLY A 22 6.50 4.18 -13.16
CA GLY A 22 7.03 3.05 -12.40
C GLY A 22 6.33 2.93 -11.04
N LEU A 23 6.49 1.79 -10.39
CA LEU A 23 5.94 1.50 -9.06
C LEU A 23 7.01 1.76 -8.00
N ALA A 24 6.70 2.61 -7.01
CA ALA A 24 7.63 2.96 -5.94
C ALA A 24 7.41 2.17 -4.63
N GLY A 25 6.27 1.48 -4.50
CA GLY A 25 5.93 0.73 -3.31
C GLY A 25 4.43 0.51 -3.13
N ILE A 26 4.09 -0.26 -2.09
CA ILE A 26 2.72 -0.50 -1.65
C ILE A 26 2.51 0.14 -0.28
N ILE A 27 1.39 0.84 -0.10
CA ILE A 27 0.95 1.33 1.20
C ILE A 27 -0.27 0.50 1.62
N CYS A 28 -0.21 -0.11 2.79
CA CYS A 28 -1.34 -0.81 3.39
C CYS A 28 -2.25 0.20 4.07
N ASN A 29 -3.51 0.26 3.67
CA ASN A 29 -4.58 0.88 4.46
C ASN A 29 -5.33 -0.24 5.18
N SER A 30 -5.06 -0.41 6.47
CA SER A 30 -5.49 -1.58 7.23
C SER A 30 -7.01 -1.60 7.46
N ALA A 31 -7.60 -2.79 7.33
CA ALA A 31 -8.97 -3.06 7.73
C ALA A 31 -9.08 -3.55 9.19
N GLY A 32 -7.96 -3.80 9.87
CA GLY A 32 -7.91 -4.15 11.30
C GLY A 32 -7.06 -5.38 11.64
N ASP A 33 -6.74 -6.25 10.67
CA ASP A 33 -5.83 -7.39 10.88
C ASP A 33 -4.44 -7.08 10.31
N GLU A 34 -3.74 -6.16 10.95
CA GLU A 34 -2.43 -5.70 10.48
C GLU A 34 -1.39 -6.82 10.38
N ALA A 35 -1.46 -7.83 11.26
CA ALA A 35 -0.51 -8.92 11.25
C ALA A 35 -0.65 -9.77 9.99
N PHE A 36 -1.88 -10.14 9.64
CA PHE A 36 -2.18 -10.82 8.38
C PHE A 36 -1.85 -9.94 7.16
N GLU A 37 -2.32 -8.70 7.17
CA GLU A 37 -2.18 -7.75 6.07
C GLU A 37 -0.70 -7.47 5.76
N ARG A 38 0.14 -7.29 6.78
CA ARG A 38 1.58 -7.10 6.59
C ARG A 38 2.22 -8.32 5.93
N ARG A 39 1.88 -9.55 6.37
CA ARG A 39 2.43 -10.78 5.75
C ARG A 39 2.05 -10.85 4.27
N VAL A 40 0.76 -10.74 3.96
CA VAL A 40 0.26 -10.93 2.60
C VAL A 40 0.71 -9.81 1.67
N LEU A 41 0.72 -8.55 2.13
CA LEU A 41 1.13 -7.40 1.33
C LEU A 41 2.64 -7.32 1.15
N THR A 42 3.43 -7.78 2.11
CA THR A 42 4.89 -7.90 1.94
C THR A 42 5.21 -8.93 0.86
N ALA A 43 4.58 -10.10 0.90
CA ALA A 43 4.76 -11.13 -0.13
C ALA A 43 4.29 -10.65 -1.51
N PHE A 44 3.15 -9.95 -1.57
CA PHE A 44 2.63 -9.38 -2.81
C PHE A 44 3.53 -8.27 -3.37
N ALA A 45 4.02 -7.36 -2.52
CA ALA A 45 4.95 -6.31 -2.93
C ALA A 45 6.22 -6.92 -3.52
N ALA A 46 6.80 -7.93 -2.87
CA ALA A 46 7.97 -8.64 -3.35
C ALA A 46 7.71 -9.30 -4.71
N ALA A 47 6.54 -9.92 -4.91
CA ALA A 47 6.15 -10.51 -6.20
C ALA A 47 6.05 -9.47 -7.33
N LEU A 48 5.67 -8.22 -7.02
CA LEU A 48 5.68 -7.11 -7.97
C LEU A 48 7.08 -6.49 -8.18
N GLY A 49 8.10 -6.95 -7.45
CA GLY A 49 9.45 -6.37 -7.48
C GLY A 49 9.59 -5.09 -6.66
N THR A 50 8.70 -4.85 -5.69
CA THR A 50 8.71 -3.67 -4.82
C THR A 50 8.57 -4.07 -3.35
N GLU A 51 8.27 -3.10 -2.49
CA GLU A 51 8.17 -3.29 -1.04
C GLU A 51 6.90 -2.68 -0.45
N LEU A 52 6.52 -3.18 0.72
CA LEU A 52 5.50 -2.57 1.57
C LEU A 52 6.15 -1.39 2.30
N VAL A 53 5.82 -0.18 1.87
CA VAL A 53 6.43 1.07 2.37
C VAL A 53 5.93 1.38 3.76
N ALA A 54 4.62 1.36 3.95
CA ALA A 54 4.01 1.68 5.23
C ALA A 54 2.66 0.98 5.40
N THR A 55 2.19 1.00 6.65
CA THR A 55 0.84 0.61 7.02
C THR A 55 0.19 1.77 7.76
N VAL A 56 -0.97 2.20 7.27
CA VAL A 56 -1.87 3.12 7.94
C VAL A 56 -2.88 2.26 8.72
N PRO A 57 -2.97 2.41 10.05
CA PRO A 57 -3.82 1.57 10.89
C PRO A 57 -5.30 1.93 10.73
N ARG A 58 -6.17 0.98 11.05
CA ARG A 58 -7.60 1.26 11.26
C ARG A 58 -7.74 2.05 12.57
N SER A 59 -8.12 3.33 12.50
CA SER A 59 -8.23 4.19 13.69
C SER A 59 -9.58 4.91 13.78
N PRO A 60 -10.22 4.95 14.97
CA PRO A 60 -11.37 5.80 15.24
C PRO A 60 -11.07 7.30 15.03
N VAL A 61 -9.82 7.74 15.25
CA VAL A 61 -9.42 9.14 15.03
C VAL A 61 -9.52 9.47 13.54
N ILE A 62 -9.00 8.59 12.67
CA ILE A 62 -9.10 8.76 11.21
C ILE A 62 -10.57 8.81 10.79
N GLN A 63 -11.40 7.92 11.31
CA GLN A 63 -12.85 7.88 10.99
C GLN A 63 -13.56 9.16 11.43
N ALA A 64 -13.27 9.69 12.61
CA ALA A 64 -13.85 10.96 13.06
C ALA A 64 -13.43 12.13 12.15
N CYS A 65 -12.15 12.17 11.73
CA CYS A 65 -11.65 13.17 10.80
C CYS A 65 -12.36 13.10 9.44
N GLU A 66 -12.58 11.88 8.91
CA GLU A 66 -13.33 11.65 7.66
C GLU A 66 -14.78 12.16 7.75
N VAL A 67 -15.48 11.89 8.86
CA VAL A 67 -16.87 12.37 9.09
C VAL A 67 -16.93 13.89 9.05
N GLU A 68 -15.90 14.56 9.55
CA GLU A 68 -15.83 16.02 9.59
C GLU A 68 -15.22 16.65 8.33
N GLY A 69 -14.80 15.84 7.35
CA GLY A 69 -14.17 16.31 6.12
C GLY A 69 -12.82 17.00 6.35
N ARG A 70 -12.12 16.66 7.44
CA ARG A 70 -10.81 17.22 7.79
C ARG A 70 -9.74 16.14 7.70
N THR A 71 -8.50 16.53 7.40
CA THR A 71 -7.37 15.59 7.51
C THR A 71 -6.99 15.37 8.97
N VAL A 72 -6.32 14.25 9.26
CA VAL A 72 -5.80 14.00 10.62
C VAL A 72 -4.83 15.09 11.07
N LEU A 73 -4.02 15.65 10.16
CA LEU A 73 -3.07 16.71 10.50
C LEU A 73 -3.76 18.03 10.85
N GLU A 74 -4.95 18.30 10.32
CA GLU A 74 -5.74 19.50 10.65
C GLU A 74 -6.55 19.31 11.93
N HIS A 75 -7.19 18.16 12.08
CA HIS A 75 -8.09 17.88 13.21
C HIS A 75 -7.31 17.47 14.48
N SER A 76 -6.36 16.56 14.34
CA SER A 76 -5.65 15.89 15.43
C SER A 76 -4.12 15.92 15.22
N PRO A 77 -3.48 17.11 15.11
CA PRO A 77 -2.08 17.24 14.72
C PRO A 77 -1.07 16.53 15.63
N HIS A 78 -1.44 16.24 16.89
CA HIS A 78 -0.56 15.62 17.88
C HIS A 78 -0.91 14.15 18.17
N SER A 79 -1.79 13.53 17.38
CA SER A 79 -2.15 12.12 17.56
C SER A 79 -1.08 11.17 17.00
N GLN A 80 -1.16 9.89 17.39
CA GLN A 80 -0.26 8.87 16.85
C GLN A 80 -0.48 8.66 15.35
N GLU A 81 -1.70 8.81 14.87
CA GLU A 81 -2.04 8.72 13.44
C GLU A 81 -1.43 9.86 12.64
N ALA A 82 -1.37 11.07 13.21
CA ALA A 82 -0.65 12.19 12.60
C ALA A 82 0.83 11.84 12.39
N GLU A 83 1.47 11.21 13.38
CA GLU A 83 2.85 10.73 13.25
C GLU A 83 3.00 9.63 12.19
N VAL A 84 2.04 8.71 12.05
CA VAL A 84 2.04 7.71 10.97
C VAL A 84 2.05 8.40 9.60
N PHE A 85 1.21 9.42 9.39
CA PHE A 85 1.18 10.16 8.13
C PHE A 85 2.45 10.99 7.89
N ARG A 86 3.03 11.59 8.94
CA ARG A 86 4.32 12.30 8.82
C ARG A 86 5.44 11.34 8.44
N ALA A 87 5.54 10.19 9.11
CA ALA A 87 6.55 9.18 8.81
C ALA A 87 6.39 8.64 7.38
N LEU A 88 5.16 8.35 6.95
CA LEU A 88 4.86 7.96 5.57
C LEU A 88 5.30 9.03 4.57
N ALA A 89 4.99 10.30 4.82
CA ALA A 89 5.41 11.40 3.95
C ALA A 89 6.94 11.48 3.85
N SER A 90 7.66 11.37 4.97
CA SER A 90 9.12 11.34 4.97
C SER A 90 9.69 10.16 4.18
N GLN A 91 9.10 8.96 4.32
CA GLN A 91 9.53 7.79 3.55
C GLN A 91 9.30 7.94 2.06
N ILE A 92 8.18 8.53 1.65
CA ILE A 92 7.89 8.80 0.22
C ILE A 92 8.88 9.82 -0.33
N LEU A 93 9.13 10.92 0.39
CA LEU A 93 10.05 11.98 -0.04
C LEU A 93 11.50 11.50 -0.16
N ALA A 94 11.93 10.58 0.70
CA ALA A 94 13.27 10.01 0.68
C ALA A 94 13.47 8.94 -0.42
N ARG A 95 12.40 8.44 -1.03
CA ARG A 95 12.48 7.40 -2.07
C ARG A 95 12.63 8.01 -3.46
N HIS A 96 13.67 7.56 -4.17
CA HIS A 96 13.92 7.93 -5.57
C HIS A 96 13.83 6.73 -6.53
N THR A 97 13.71 5.52 -5.98
CA THR A 97 13.67 4.27 -6.76
C THR A 97 12.25 3.91 -7.16
N ARG A 98 12.08 3.56 -8.43
CA ARG A 98 10.85 2.99 -8.98
C ARG A 98 11.19 1.78 -9.83
N VAL A 99 10.32 0.79 -9.85
CA VAL A 99 10.49 -0.43 -10.64
C VAL A 99 9.44 -0.50 -11.75
N ILE A 100 9.76 -1.22 -12.83
CA ILE A 100 8.73 -1.72 -13.72
C ILE A 100 8.14 -2.94 -13.01
N PRO A 101 6.87 -2.90 -12.55
CA PRO A 101 6.34 -4.00 -11.77
C PRO A 101 6.21 -5.27 -12.61
N THR A 102 6.17 -6.41 -11.93
CA THR A 102 5.89 -7.75 -12.48
C THR A 102 4.54 -8.24 -11.96
N PRO A 103 3.41 -7.81 -12.56
CA PRO A 103 2.08 -8.23 -12.12
C PRO A 103 1.91 -9.74 -12.24
N ILE A 104 1.11 -10.30 -11.32
CA ILE A 104 0.73 -11.71 -11.35
C ILE A 104 -0.32 -11.88 -12.46
N GLU A 105 -0.02 -12.70 -13.47
CA GLU A 105 -0.94 -12.88 -14.61
C GLU A 105 -2.05 -13.88 -14.31
N ASP A 106 -1.72 -15.01 -13.71
CA ASP A 106 -2.69 -16.03 -13.32
C ASP A 106 -3.36 -15.65 -12.00
N MET A 107 -4.68 -15.50 -12.04
CA MET A 107 -5.47 -15.17 -10.86
C MET A 107 -5.41 -16.27 -9.79
N SER A 108 -5.20 -17.53 -10.20
CA SER A 108 -5.04 -18.64 -9.28
C SER A 108 -3.79 -18.50 -8.41
N GLU A 109 -2.71 -17.91 -8.94
CA GLU A 109 -1.49 -17.62 -8.19
C GLU A 109 -1.69 -16.52 -7.16
N LEU A 110 -2.45 -15.47 -7.50
CA LEU A 110 -2.79 -14.39 -6.57
C LEU A 110 -3.67 -14.91 -5.42
N GLU A 111 -4.63 -15.77 -5.74
CA GLU A 111 -5.46 -16.46 -4.75
C GLU A 111 -4.66 -17.37 -3.84
N ALA A 112 -3.75 -18.17 -4.42
CA ALA A 112 -2.85 -19.03 -3.67
C ALA A 112 -1.94 -18.20 -2.75
N LEU A 113 -1.41 -17.07 -3.21
CA LEU A 113 -0.62 -16.14 -2.39
C LEU A 113 -1.43 -15.68 -1.19
N TYR A 114 -2.67 -15.24 -1.39
CA TYR A 114 -3.54 -14.81 -0.30
C TYR A 114 -3.83 -15.95 0.69
N ARG A 115 -4.22 -17.14 0.18
CA ARG A 115 -4.54 -18.31 1.01
C ARG A 115 -3.37 -18.82 1.83
N ARG A 116 -2.13 -18.74 1.33
CA ARG A 116 -0.93 -19.13 2.10
C ARG A 116 -0.73 -18.33 3.38
N HIS A 117 -1.26 -17.10 3.44
CA HIS A 117 -1.07 -16.22 4.59
C HIS A 117 -2.27 -16.18 5.54
N LEU A 118 -3.40 -16.79 5.17
CA LEU A 118 -4.65 -16.85 5.95
C LEU A 118 -4.55 -17.73 7.21
N ALA A 119 -3.49 -18.55 7.32
CA ALA A 119 -3.22 -19.41 8.45
C ALA A 119 -2.54 -18.67 9.62
#